data_AF-A0A1X6ZD19-F1
#
_entry.id   AF-A0A1X6ZD19-F1
#
_cell.length_a   1.000
_cell.length_b   1.000
_cell.length_c   1.000
_cell.angle_alpha   90.00
_cell.angle_beta   90.00
_cell.angle_gamma   90.00
#
_symmetry.space_group_name_H-M   'P 1'
#
loop_
_entity.id
_entity.type
_entity.pdbx_description
1 polymer ?
#
loop_
_entity_poly.entity_id
_entity_poly.type
_entity_poly.pdbx_seq_one_letter_code
_entity_poly.pdbx_strand_id
1 'polypeptide(L)' 'MALCQALVDARVKAGLGQKDLADRLRCHQSLIARLESGQRRVDVVELVVLARAIGFDPFEVLAIVEAATEPDHRI' A
#
# COMPACT_ATOMS: atom_id res chain seq x y z
N MET A 1 3.00 9.82 -3.23
CA MET A 1 2.18 9.23 -4.31
C MET A 1 0.90 8.70 -3.72
N ALA A 2 -0.24 8.82 -4.42
CA ALA A 2 -1.57 8.46 -3.90
C ALA A 2 -1.63 7.02 -3.35
N LEU A 3 -1.05 6.06 -4.07
CA LEU A 3 -1.02 4.65 -3.65
C LEU A 3 -0.26 4.45 -2.33
N CYS A 4 0.92 5.04 -2.18
CA CYS A 4 1.71 4.92 -0.95
C CYS A 4 0.96 5.44 0.27
N GLN A 5 0.31 6.59 0.14
CA GLN A 5 -0.46 7.18 1.24
C GLN A 5 -1.66 6.31 1.60
N ALA A 6 -2.42 5.84 0.60
CA ALA A 6 -3.56 4.96 0.83
C ALA A 6 -3.17 3.65 1.56
N LEU A 7 -2.00 3.08 1.22
CA LEU A 7 -1.49 1.87 1.89
C LEU A 7 -1.04 2.15 3.34
N VAL A 8 -0.40 3.30 3.60
CA VAL A 8 -0.06 3.74 4.97
C VAL A 8 -1.33 3.91 5.80
N ASP A 9 -2.33 4.60 5.26
CA ASP A 9 -3.58 4.88 5.96
C ASP A 9 -4.35 3.58 6.26
N ALA A 10 -4.41 2.65 5.30
CA ALA A 10 -5.00 1.33 5.50
C ALA A 10 -4.27 0.54 6.60
N ARG A 11 -2.93 0.54 6.60
CA ARG A 11 -2.12 -0.12 7.64
C ARG A 11 -2.37 0.48 9.02
N VAL A 12 -2.36 1.81 9.13
CA VAL A 12 -2.59 2.52 10.39
C VAL A 12 -4.02 2.29 10.90
N LYS A 13 -5.03 2.31 10.03
CA LYS A 13 -6.43 2.00 10.37
C LYS A 13 -6.60 0.57 10.89
N ALA A 14 -5.82 -0.37 10.37
CA ALA A 14 -5.75 -1.75 10.87
C ALA A 14 -4.96 -1.90 12.20
N GLY A 15 -4.43 -0.81 12.75
CA GLY A 15 -3.66 -0.81 14.00
C GLY A 15 -2.28 -1.45 13.88
N LEU A 16 -1.72 -1.55 12.66
CA LEU A 16 -0.44 -2.22 12.42
C LEU A 16 0.70 -1.21 12.31
N GLY A 17 1.82 -1.50 12.96
CA GLY A 17 3.11 -0.90 12.63
C GLY A 17 3.72 -1.50 11.37
N GLN A 18 4.76 -0.87 10.82
CA GLN A 18 5.49 -1.41 9.66
C GLN A 18 6.16 -2.76 9.98
N LYS A 19 6.62 -2.95 11.23
CA LYS A 19 7.19 -4.22 11.69
C LYS A 19 6.14 -5.32 11.73
N ASP A 20 4.95 -5.03 12.24
CA ASP A 20 3.86 -6.02 12.32
C ASP A 20 3.44 -6.51 10.92
N LEU A 21 3.34 -5.58 9.96
CA LEU A 21 3.06 -5.94 8.58
C LEU A 21 4.20 -6.76 7.96
N ALA A 22 5.45 -6.39 8.21
CA ALA A 22 6.61 -7.12 7.73
C ALA A 22 6.64 -8.56 8.27
N ASP A 23 6.32 -8.74 9.56
CA ASP A 23 6.23 -10.05 10.20
C ASP A 23 5.11 -10.90 9.58
N ARG A 24 3.93 -10.30 9.31
CA ARG A 24 2.83 -10.97 8.60
C ARG A 24 3.21 -11.42 7.19
N LEU A 25 3.98 -10.59 6.47
CA LEU A 25 4.43 -10.85 5.11
C LEU A 25 5.73 -11.66 5.04
N ARG A 26 6.33 -12.01 6.18
CA ARG A 26 7.62 -12.72 6.29
C ARG A 26 8.73 -12.02 5.49
N CYS A 27 8.78 -10.69 5.59
CA CYS A 27 9.77 -9.87 4.91
C CYS A 27 10.50 -8.93 5.89
N HIS A 28 11.50 -8.19 5.41
CA HIS A 28 12.15 -7.16 6.21
C HIS A 28 11.26 -5.91 6.32
N GLN A 29 11.25 -5.26 7.48
CA GLN A 29 10.55 -3.99 7.68
C GLN A 29 11.03 -2.89 6.72
N SER A 30 12.29 -2.92 6.30
CA SER A 30 12.83 -2.00 5.29
C SER A 30 12.14 -2.11 3.94
N LEU A 31 11.60 -3.28 3.59
CA LEU A 31 10.76 -3.44 2.40
C LEU A 31 9.48 -2.60 2.52
N ILE A 32 8.80 -2.69 3.67
CA ILE A 32 7.57 -1.93 3.96
C ILE A 32 7.86 -0.42 3.95
N ALA A 33 8.95 0.01 4.58
CA ALA A 33 9.34 1.42 4.60
C ALA A 33 9.64 1.96 3.19
N ARG A 34 10.31 1.18 2.32
CA ARG A 34 10.60 1.57 0.94
C ARG A 34 9.35 1.63 0.06
N LEU A 35 8.41 0.73 0.32
CA LEU A 35 7.12 0.70 -0.35
C LEU A 35 6.29 1.94 0.02
N GLU A 36 6.17 2.24 1.31
CA GLU A 36 5.38 3.36 1.83
C GLU A 36 5.99 4.73 1.51
N SER A 37 7.31 4.80 1.29
CA SER A 37 7.99 6.02 0.83
C SER A 37 8.00 6.17 -0.71
N GLY A 38 7.49 5.18 -1.46
CA GLY A 38 7.50 5.18 -2.92
C GLY A 38 8.88 4.91 -3.55
N GLN A 39 9.89 4.59 -2.76
CA GLN A 39 11.22 4.17 -3.24
C GLN A 39 11.19 2.79 -3.90
N ARG A 40 10.11 2.03 -3.70
CA ARG A 40 9.83 0.75 -4.36
C ARG A 40 8.42 0.80 -4.91
N ARG A 41 8.28 0.54 -6.22
CA ARG A 41 6.96 0.41 -6.86
C ARG A 41 6.25 -0.84 -6.34
N VAL A 42 4.93 -0.75 -6.32
CA VAL A 42 4.02 -1.84 -5.96
C VAL A 42 3.31 -2.27 -7.22
N ASP A 43 3.39 -3.55 -7.57
CA ASP A 43 2.57 -4.10 -8.64
C ASP A 43 1.16 -4.52 -8.14
N VAL A 44 0.27 -4.88 -9.06
CA VAL A 44 -1.11 -5.21 -8.72
C VAL A 44 -1.23 -6.50 -7.87
N VAL A 45 -0.31 -7.46 -8.02
CA VAL A 45 -0.31 -8.69 -7.23
C VAL A 45 0.11 -8.37 -5.80
N GLU A 46 1.12 -7.52 -5.63
CA GLU A 46 1.57 -7.03 -4.34
C GLU A 46 0.48 -6.24 -3.62
N LEU A 47 -0.29 -5.40 -4.34
CA LEU A 47 -1.46 -4.72 -3.77
C LEU A 47 -2.45 -5.72 -3.16
N VAL A 48 -2.77 -6.80 -3.86
CA VAL A 48 -3.68 -7.84 -3.36
C VAL A 48 -3.09 -8.59 -2.15
N VAL A 49 -1.78 -8.83 -2.14
CA VAL A 49 -1.09 -9.45 -0.99
C VAL A 49 -1.15 -8.54 0.23
N LEU A 50 -0.89 -7.24 0.06
CA LEU A 50 -0.98 -6.23 1.12
C LEU A 50 -2.41 -6.13 1.66
N ALA A 51 -3.41 -6.12 0.77
CA ALA A 51 -4.81 -6.08 1.13
C ALA A 51 -5.20 -7.23 2.07
N ARG A 52 -4.78 -8.46 1.76
CA ARG A 52 -5.02 -9.64 2.61
C ARG A 52 -4.28 -9.56 3.94
N ALA A 53 -3.03 -9.09 3.94
CA ALA A 53 -2.20 -9.03 5.15
C ALA A 53 -2.67 -7.94 6.12
N ILE A 54 -3.17 -6.82 5.61
CA ILE A 54 -3.64 -5.67 6.39
C ILE A 54 -5.12 -5.83 6.75
N GLY A 55 -5.94 -6.38 5.85
CA GLY A 55 -7.38 -6.55 6.02
C GLY A 55 -8.21 -5.41 5.43
N PHE A 56 -7.85 -4.93 4.23
CA PHE A 56 -8.64 -3.94 3.48
C PHE A 56 -9.09 -4.50 2.13
N ASP A 57 -10.06 -3.85 1.47
CA ASP A 57 -10.48 -4.18 0.12
C ASP A 57 -9.56 -3.47 -0.91
N PRO A 58 -8.84 -4.20 -1.79
CA PRO A 58 -7.97 -3.56 -2.78
C PRO A 58 -8.71 -2.60 -3.72
N PHE A 59 -10.01 -2.77 -3.94
CA PHE A 59 -10.80 -1.86 -4.77
C PHE A 59 -11.04 -0.50 -4.11
N GLU A 60 -11.12 -0.43 -2.77
CA GLU A 60 -11.20 0.85 -2.04
C GLU A 60 -9.92 1.66 -2.24
N VAL A 61 -8.76 1.01 -2.14
CA VAL A 61 -7.46 1.66 -2.40
C VAL A 61 -7.35 2.08 -3.86
N LEU A 62 -7.78 1.24 -4.79
CA LEU A 62 -7.76 1.59 -6.22
C LEU A 62 -8.64 2.81 -6.51
N ALA A 63 -9.83 2.90 -5.93
CA ALA A 63 -10.72 4.05 -6.09
C ALA A 63 -10.09 5.35 -5.54
N ILE A 64 -9.40 5.29 -4.39
CA ILE A 64 -8.65 6.43 -3.85
C ILE A 64 -7.55 6.88 -4.83
N VAL A 65 -6.81 5.92 -5.39
CA VAL A 65 -5.73 6.21 -6.33
C VAL A 65 -6.28 6.79 -7.63
N GLU A 66 -7.37 6.22 -8.17
CA GLU A 66 -8.06 6.72 -9.36
C GLU A 66 -8.52 8.16 -9.16
N ALA A 67 -9.22 8.45 -8.05
CA ALA A 67 -9.71 9.80 -7.74
C ALA A 67 -8.58 10.83 -7.54
N ALA A 68 -7.41 10.38 -7.09
CA ALA A 68 -6.23 11.22 -6.88
C ALA A 68 -5.30 11.32 -8.11
N THR A 69 -5.59 10.57 -9.18
CA THR A 69 -4.81 10.61 -10.43
C THR A 69 -5.48 11.59 -11.40
N GLU A 70 -4.72 12.59 -11.83
CA GLU A 70 -5.23 13.59 -12.78
C GLU A 70 -5.59 12.95 -14.13
N PRO A 71 -6.73 13.30 -14.76
CA PRO A 71 -7.16 12.69 -16.03
C PRO A 71 -6.17 12.85 -17.19
N ASP A 72 -5.31 13.86 -17.13
CA ASP A 72 -4.29 14.18 -18.13
C ASP A 72 -2.89 13.63 -17.78
N HIS A 73 -2.78 12.81 -16.73
CA HIS A 73 -1.54 12.14 -16.36
C HIS A 73 -1.02 11.27 -17.51
N ARG A 74 0.28 11.40 -17.84
CA ARG A 74 0.93 10.68 -18.96
C ARG A 74 1.92 9.65 -18.46
N ILE A 75 1.91 8.46 -19.08
CA ILE A 75 2.86 7.36 -18.86
C ILE A 75 4.00 7.36 -19.87
#